data_AF-A0A177G908-F1
#
_entry.id   AF-A0A177G908-F1
#
_cell.length_a   1.000
_cell.length_b   1.000
_cell.length_c   1.000
_cell.angle_alpha   90.00
_cell.angle_beta   90.00
_cell.angle_gamma   90.00
#
_symmetry.space_group_name_H-M   'P 1'
#
loop_
_entity.id
_entity.type
_entity.pdbx_description
1 polymer ?
#
loop_
_entity_poly.entity_id
_entity_poly.type
_entity_poly.pdbx_seq_one_letter_code
_entity_poly.pdbx_strand_id
1 'polypeptide(L)'
;MGMQKHPDTTHGESAKEFFEAWDNNVAALDGLYDPTDERDSCGVGLVAALDGKQRRDVVEAGIAALKAIWHRGAVDADGKTGDGAGIHVEIPQKFFEGCDHQHG
;
A
#
# COMPACT_ATOMS: atom_id res chain seq x y z
N MET A 1 -25.15 18.23 4.82
CA MET A 1 -23.91 17.79 4.13
C MET A 1 -23.17 19.05 3.67
N GLY A 2 -22.42 19.67 4.58
CA GLY A 2 -21.62 20.85 4.28
C GLY A 2 -20.16 20.44 4.40
N MET A 3 -19.52 20.23 3.25
CA MET A 3 -18.09 19.95 3.16
C MET A 3 -17.36 21.21 3.67
N GLN A 4 -16.89 21.17 4.91
CA GLN A 4 -16.03 22.22 5.44
C GLN A 4 -14.73 22.16 4.63
N LYS A 5 -14.51 23.20 3.83
CA LYS A 5 -13.29 23.36 3.03
C LYS A 5 -12.10 23.29 3.97
N HIS A 6 -11.22 22.32 3.72
CA HIS A 6 -9.87 22.33 4.27
C HIS A 6 -9.19 23.61 3.76
N PRO A 7 -8.79 24.56 4.63
CA PRO A 7 -8.06 25.72 4.18
C PRO A 7 -6.66 25.28 3.76
N ASP A 8 -6.38 25.56 2.50
CA ASP A 8 -5.07 25.67 1.90
C ASP A 8 -4.06 26.31 2.87
N THR A 9 -2.88 25.70 2.94
CA THR A 9 -1.65 26.18 3.58
C THR A 9 -1.23 27.56 3.05
N THR A 10 -1.93 28.61 3.49
CA THR A 10 -1.54 29.98 3.20
C THR A 10 -0.44 30.43 4.16
N HIS A 11 0.70 30.81 3.59
CA HIS A 11 1.83 31.41 4.29
C HIS A 11 1.39 32.61 5.14
N GLY A 12 1.61 32.57 6.46
CA GLY A 12 1.37 33.72 7.35
C GLY A 12 1.01 33.44 8.80
N GLU A 13 0.86 32.19 9.24
CA GLU A 13 0.61 31.91 10.65
C GLU A 13 1.87 32.10 11.50
N SER A 14 1.74 32.81 12.61
CA SER A 14 2.80 32.86 13.62
C SER A 14 2.93 31.48 14.30
N ALA A 15 4.13 31.14 14.76
CA ALA A 15 4.35 29.89 15.48
C ALA A 15 3.39 29.71 16.66
N LYS A 16 2.98 30.81 17.30
CA LYS A 16 2.03 30.80 18.41
C LYS A 16 0.64 30.36 17.96
N GLU A 17 0.14 30.89 16.84
CA GLU A 17 -1.17 30.52 16.29
C GLU A 17 -1.18 29.06 15.84
N PHE A 18 -0.06 28.58 15.27
CA PHE A 18 0.11 27.17 14.93
C PHE A 18 0.04 26.27 16.18
N PHE A 19 0.75 26.61 17.26
CA PHE A 19 0.72 25.80 18.49
C PHE A 19 -0.66 25.82 19.16
N GLU A 20 -1.34 26.96 19.20
CA GLU A 20 -2.71 27.02 19.72
C GLU A 20 -3.68 26.19 18.87
N ALA A 21 -3.55 26.21 17.55
CA ALA A 21 -4.35 25.37 16.66
C ALA A 21 -4.03 23.87 16.84
N TRP A 22 -2.76 23.51 16.99
CA TRP A 22 -2.31 22.15 17.27
C TRP A 22 -2.90 21.61 18.57
N ASP A 23 -2.78 22.36 19.67
CA ASP A 23 -3.28 21.94 20.99
C ASP A 23 -4.81 21.77 20.98
N ASN A 24 -5.53 22.67 20.32
CA ASN A 24 -6.98 22.56 20.17
C ASN A 24 -7.37 21.33 19.34
N ASN A 25 -6.62 21.01 18.28
CA ASN A 25 -6.85 19.82 17.47
C ASN A 25 -6.52 18.54 18.24
N VAL A 26 -5.42 18.51 19.01
CA VAL A 26 -5.06 17.37 19.86
C VAL A 26 -6.13 17.11 20.92
N ALA A 27 -6.61 18.17 21.60
CA ALA A 27 -7.70 18.05 22.56
C ALA A 27 -9.01 17.60 21.91
N ALA A 28 -9.29 18.06 20.68
CA ALA A 28 -10.45 17.62 19.93
C ALA A 28 -10.35 16.17 19.45
N LEU A 29 -9.15 15.62 19.28
CA LEU A 29 -8.90 14.23 18.90
C LEU A 29 -8.78 13.30 20.12
N ASP A 30 -8.68 13.83 21.34
CA ASP A 30 -8.57 13.06 22.58
C ASP A 30 -9.80 12.15 22.77
N GLY A 31 -9.56 10.84 22.82
CA GLY A 31 -10.60 9.81 22.88
C GLY A 31 -11.32 9.49 21.56
N LEU A 32 -11.05 10.21 20.47
CA LEU A 32 -11.52 9.89 19.11
C LEU A 32 -10.53 9.06 18.29
N TYR A 33 -9.27 9.00 18.73
CA TYR A 33 -8.21 8.23 18.11
C TYR A 33 -7.48 7.42 19.19
N ASP A 34 -7.48 6.09 19.02
CA ASP A 34 -6.68 5.18 19.83
C ASP A 34 -5.43 4.79 19.01
N PRO A 35 -4.21 5.14 19.45
CA PRO A 35 -2.97 4.75 18.76
C PRO A 35 -2.82 3.22 18.57
N THR A 36 -3.58 2.41 19.30
CA THR A 36 -3.60 0.95 19.16
C THR A 36 -4.44 0.45 17.97
N ASP A 37 -5.26 1.31 17.37
CA ASP A 37 -6.02 1.05 16.14
C ASP A 37 -5.18 1.23 14.86
N GLU A 38 -3.98 1.81 14.97
CA GLU A 38 -3.00 1.82 13.88
C GLU A 38 -2.43 0.42 13.65
N ARG A 39 -3.11 -0.33 12.78
CA ARG A 39 -2.61 -1.58 12.23
C ARG A 39 -2.33 -1.44 10.75
N ASP A 40 -1.10 -1.06 10.45
CA ASP A 40 -0.62 -1.04 9.07
C ASP A 40 -0.49 -2.49 8.55
N SER A 41 -1.44 -2.89 7.72
CA SER A 41 -1.60 -4.25 7.20
C SER A 41 -0.87 -4.43 5.87
N CYS A 42 0.39 -3.98 5.81
CA CYS A 42 1.18 -3.99 4.58
C CYS A 42 2.55 -4.67 4.78
N GLY A 43 2.90 -5.53 3.82
CA GLY A 43 4.19 -6.21 3.73
C GLY A 43 4.74 -6.07 2.32
N VAL A 44 5.99 -5.64 2.21
CA VAL A 44 6.72 -5.50 0.93
C VAL A 44 7.94 -6.41 0.92
N GLY A 45 8.33 -6.89 -0.26
CA GLY A 45 9.48 -7.77 -0.43
C GLY A 45 10.01 -7.76 -1.86
N LEU A 46 11.27 -8.19 -2.02
CA LEU A 46 11.96 -8.24 -3.30
C LEU A 46 12.67 -9.59 -3.44
N VAL A 47 12.58 -10.19 -4.62
CA VAL A 47 13.35 -11.37 -5.01
C VAL A 47 14.11 -11.03 -6.28
N ALA A 48 15.41 -11.31 -6.31
CA ALA A 48 16.27 -11.01 -7.45
C ALA A 48 17.29 -12.14 -7.71
N ALA A 49 17.58 -12.36 -8.98
CA ALA A 49 18.66 -13.22 -9.42
C ALA A 49 19.98 -12.44 -9.38
N LEU A 50 20.93 -12.86 -8.54
CA LEU A 50 22.23 -12.18 -8.40
C LEU A 50 23.09 -12.22 -9.66
N ASP A 51 22.86 -13.22 -10.52
CA ASP A 51 23.53 -13.37 -11.81
C ASP A 51 22.83 -12.63 -12.96
N GLY A 52 21.72 -11.92 -12.67
CA GLY A 52 20.98 -11.13 -13.64
C GLY A 52 20.22 -11.93 -14.69
N LYS A 53 20.16 -13.27 -14.57
CA LYS A 53 19.46 -14.12 -15.54
C LYS A 53 18.00 -14.25 -15.19
N GLN A 54 17.13 -14.04 -16.17
CA GLN A 54 15.69 -14.24 -16.05
C GLN A 54 15.37 -15.69 -15.73
N ARG A 55 14.59 -15.94 -14.68
CA ARG A 55 14.20 -17.29 -14.27
C ARG A 55 12.78 -17.31 -13.70
N ARG A 56 12.09 -18.42 -13.93
CA ARG A 56 10.73 -18.65 -13.41
C ARG A 56 10.69 -18.81 -11.90
N ASP A 57 11.76 -19.36 -11.31
CA ASP A 57 11.90 -19.56 -9.86
C ASP A 57 11.80 -18.25 -9.06
N VAL A 58 12.28 -17.12 -9.60
CA VAL A 58 12.15 -15.78 -9.01
C VAL A 58 10.68 -15.38 -8.88
N VAL A 59 9.87 -15.64 -9.92
CA VAL A 59 8.43 -15.34 -9.90
C VAL A 59 7.70 -16.24 -8.91
N GLU A 60 8.04 -17.54 -8.88
CA GLU A 60 7.46 -18.50 -7.94
C GLU A 60 7.78 -18.16 -6.48
N ALA A 61 9.01 -17.75 -6.20
CA ALA A 61 9.43 -17.26 -4.89
C ALA A 61 8.66 -16.00 -4.49
N GLY A 62 8.43 -15.05 -5.40
CA GLY A 62 7.61 -13.88 -5.15
C GLY A 62 6.16 -14.23 -4.81
N ILE A 63 5.55 -15.17 -5.53
CA ILE A 63 4.20 -15.68 -5.22
C ILE A 63 4.18 -16.39 -3.85
N ALA A 64 5.19 -17.19 -3.54
CA ALA A 64 5.30 -17.86 -2.24
C ALA A 64 5.43 -16.85 -1.09
N ALA A 65 6.19 -15.78 -1.28
CA ALA A 65 6.32 -14.70 -0.31
C ALA A 65 4.98 -13.98 -0.06
N LEU A 66 4.23 -13.67 -1.12
CA LEU A 66 2.88 -13.08 -1.00
C LEU A 66 1.92 -14.00 -0.23
N LYS A 67 2.02 -15.32 -0.43
CA LYS A 67 1.26 -16.30 0.34
C LYS A 67 1.66 -16.40 1.80
N ALA A 68 2.85 -15.93 2.20
CA ALA A 68 3.32 -16.00 3.58
C ALA A 68 2.90 -14.79 4.43
N ILE A 69 2.48 -13.69 3.81
CA ILE A 69 2.15 -12.43 4.50
C ILE A 69 0.64 -12.22 4.74
N TRP A 70 -0.19 -13.24 4.52
CA TRP A 70 -1.65 -13.18 4.71
C TRP A 70 -2.08 -12.72 6.12
N HIS A 71 -1.30 -13.06 7.14
CA HIS A 71 -1.54 -12.65 8.53
C HIS A 71 -1.33 -11.14 8.76
N ARG A 72 -0.71 -10.46 7.80
CA ARG A 72 -0.54 -9.01 7.79
C ARG A 72 -1.45 -8.32 6.78
N GLY A 73 -2.28 -9.05 6.03
CA GLY A 73 -3.27 -8.43 5.15
C GLY A 73 -4.54 -8.10 5.92
N ALA A 74 -5.19 -6.99 5.57
CA ALA A 74 -6.58 -6.79 5.96
C ALA A 74 -7.41 -7.87 5.26
N VAL A 75 -7.94 -8.80 6.04
CA VAL A 75 -8.86 -9.84 5.56
C VAL A 75 -10.26 -9.37 5.92
N ASP A 76 -11.11 -9.17 4.92
CA ASP A 76 -12.52 -8.85 5.13
C ASP A 76 -13.24 -10.04 5.79
N ALA A 77 -14.40 -9.79 6.40
CA ALA A 77 -15.16 -10.77 7.16
C ALA A 77 -15.60 -12.00 6.34
N ASP A 78 -15.53 -11.93 5.01
CA ASP A 78 -15.86 -13.03 4.08
C ASP A 78 -14.71 -14.06 3.91
N GLY A 79 -13.51 -13.78 4.44
CA GLY A 79 -12.33 -14.63 4.35
C GLY A 79 -11.77 -14.81 2.93
N LYS A 80 -12.24 -14.01 1.96
CA LYS A 80 -11.87 -14.08 0.54
C LYS A 80 -11.37 -12.75 0.00
N THR A 81 -11.92 -11.66 0.52
CA THR A 81 -11.61 -10.29 0.12
C THR A 81 -10.50 -9.75 0.99
N GLY A 82 -9.53 -9.09 0.35
CA GLY A 82 -8.51 -8.31 1.02
C GLY A 82 -8.22 -7.05 0.22
N ASP A 83 -7.62 -6.05 0.87
CA ASP A 83 -7.46 -4.70 0.31
C ASP A 83 -6.66 -4.66 -1.00
N GLY A 84 -5.73 -5.60 -1.19
CA GLY A 84 -5.02 -5.79 -2.44
C GLY A 84 -3.67 -6.48 -2.28
N ALA A 85 -3.25 -7.22 -3.30
CA ALA A 85 -1.92 -7.79 -3.42
C ALA A 85 -1.45 -7.70 -4.87
N GLY A 86 -0.15 -7.49 -5.08
CA GLY A 86 0.43 -7.32 -6.41
C GLY A 86 1.87 -7.82 -6.48
N ILE A 87 2.29 -8.20 -7.69
CA ILE A 87 3.67 -8.55 -8.01
C ILE A 87 4.09 -7.77 -9.27
N HIS A 88 5.25 -7.14 -9.21
CA HIS A 88 5.86 -6.50 -10.36
C HIS A 88 6.97 -7.40 -10.91
N VAL A 89 6.94 -7.69 -12.20
CA VAL A 89 7.93 -8.54 -12.89
C VAL A 89 8.32 -7.92 -14.22
N GLU A 90 9.48 -8.31 -14.74
CA GLU A 90 9.88 -7.99 -16.11
C GLU A 90 8.85 -8.56 -17.11
N ILE A 91 8.64 -7.85 -18.23
CA ILE A 91 7.72 -8.27 -19.30
C ILE A 91 8.20 -9.61 -19.90
N PRO A 92 7.43 -10.71 -19.77
CA PRO A 92 7.82 -12.01 -20.30
C PRO A 92 7.63 -12.07 -21.83
N GLN A 93 8.64 -11.67 -22.60
CA GLN A 93 8.58 -11.58 -24.07
C GLN A 93 8.02 -12.86 -24.74
N LYS A 94 8.54 -14.04 -24.35
CA LYS A 94 8.09 -15.35 -24.86
C LYS A 94 6.59 -15.62 -24.67
N PHE A 95 5.99 -15.08 -23.62
CA PHE A 95 4.55 -15.25 -23.36
C PHE A 95 3.72 -14.41 -24.34
N PHE A 96 4.16 -13.17 -24.61
CA PHE A 96 3.45 -12.26 -25.51
C PHE A 96 3.67 -12.56 -27.00
N GLU A 97 4.84 -13.09 -27.38
CA GLU A 97 5.12 -13.58 -28.74
C GLU A 97 4.09 -14.63 -29.21
N GLY A 98 3.64 -15.51 -28.31
CA GLY A 98 2.63 -16.53 -28.64
C GLY A 98 1.21 -15.98 -28.85
N CYS A 99 0.91 -14.78 -28.34
CA CYS A 99 -0.39 -14.13 -28.50
C CYS A 99 -0.54 -13.43 -29.87
N ASP A 100 0.57 -12.96 -30.45
CA ASP A 100 0.59 -12.34 -31.78
C ASP A 100 0.29 -13.36 -32.90
N HIS A 101 0.58 -14.65 -32.69
CA HIS A 101 0.32 -15.71 -33.66
C HIS A 101 -1.12 -16.26 -33.62
N GLN A 102 -1.94 -15.91 -32.64
CA GLN A 102 -3.31 -16.42 -32.51
C GLN A 102 -4.38 -15.48 -33.10
N HIS A 103 -3.97 -14.34 -33.65
CA HIS A 103 -4.86 -13.33 -34.26
C HIS A 103 -4.49 -12.97 -35.71
N GLY A 104 -3.68 -13.80 -36.38
CA GLY A 104 -3.32 -13.68 -37.81
C GLY A 104 -4.05 -14.68 -38.69
#